data_AF-A0A0A8KXP1-F1
#
_entry.id   AF-A0A0A8KXP1-F1
#
_cell.length_a   1.000
_cell.length_b   1.000
_cell.length_c   1.000
_cell.angle_alpha   90.00
_cell.angle_beta   90.00
_cell.angle_gamma   90.00
#
_symmetry.space_group_name_H-M   'P 1'
#
loop_
_entity.id
_entity.type
_entity.pdbx_description
1 polymer ?
#
loop_
_entity_poly.entity_id
_entity_poly.type
_entity_poly.pdbx_seq_one_letter_code
_entity_poly.pdbx_strand_id
1 'polypeptide(L)'
;MLEMGDGSGSLSRYDLSMFFTIFVMLQFWNMFNAKSFNSGGSAFRGIIKSPGFLLVSLLIVLGQVLIVRFGGDVFRTVPLKLWDWALIVAGTSVVLWVGELTRLIKKIVVK
;
A
#
# COMPACT_ATOMS: atom_id res chain seq x y z
N MET A 1 10.23 -14.65 -20.93
CA MET A 1 9.09 -14.80 -21.85
C MET A 1 7.91 -14.13 -21.15
N LEU A 2 7.56 -12.92 -21.58
CA LEU A 2 6.41 -12.19 -21.05
C LEU A 2 5.17 -12.79 -21.71
N GLU A 3 4.39 -13.56 -20.96
CA GLU A 3 3.05 -13.94 -21.40
C GLU A 3 2.19 -12.67 -21.38
N MET A 4 2.13 -12.01 -22.54
CA MET A 4 1.05 -11.09 -22.89
C MET A 4 -0.25 -11.91 -22.87
N GLY A 5 -1.17 -11.52 -21.99
CA GLY A 5 -2.36 -12.28 -21.66
C GLY A 5 -3.22 -12.69 -22.86
N ASP A 6 -3.91 -13.81 -22.68
CA ASP A 6 -5.02 -14.27 -23.49
C ASP A 6 -5.97 -13.09 -23.80
N GLY A 7 -6.23 -12.87 -25.09
CA GLY A 7 -7.08 -11.80 -25.63
C GLY A 7 -8.57 -11.94 -25.32
N SER A 8 -8.95 -12.68 -24.27
CA SER A 8 -10.27 -12.60 -23.67
C SER A 8 -10.26 -11.46 -22.64
N GLY A 9 -11.12 -10.45 -22.81
CA GLY A 9 -11.21 -9.30 -21.89
C GLY A 9 -11.70 -9.63 -20.46
N SER A 10 -11.44 -10.83 -19.96
CA SER A 10 -11.87 -11.32 -18.65
C SER A 10 -10.70 -11.28 -17.65
N LEU A 11 -10.88 -10.54 -16.56
CA LEU A 11 -9.88 -10.46 -15.49
C LEU A 11 -9.84 -11.78 -14.72
N SER A 12 -8.66 -12.37 -14.59
CA SER A 12 -8.49 -13.56 -13.77
C SER A 12 -8.67 -13.24 -12.29
N ARG A 13 -8.95 -14.26 -11.46
CA ARG A 13 -8.98 -14.07 -10.00
C ARG A 13 -7.64 -13.60 -9.45
N TYR A 14 -6.54 -13.96 -10.12
CA TYR A 14 -5.21 -13.49 -9.76
C TYR A 14 -5.08 -11.98 -9.99
N ASP A 15 -5.53 -11.50 -11.15
CA ASP A 15 -5.51 -10.06 -11.48
C ASP A 15 -6.38 -9.24 -10.53
N LEU A 16 -7.57 -9.76 -10.18
CA LEU A 16 -8.43 -9.14 -9.17
C LEU A 16 -7.76 -9.07 -7.79
N SER A 17 -7.01 -10.11 -7.42
CA SER A 17 -6.25 -10.15 -6.16
C SER A 17 -5.09 -9.15 -6.15
N MET A 18 -4.38 -9.03 -7.27
CA MET A 18 -3.34 -8.01 -7.45
C MET A 18 -3.95 -6.61 -7.37
N PHE A 19 -5.04 -6.35 -8.11
CA PHE A 19 -5.74 -5.07 -8.09
C PHE A 19 -6.20 -4.68 -6.68
N PHE A 20 -6.84 -5.61 -5.96
CA PHE A 20 -7.26 -5.40 -4.58
C PHE A 20 -6.07 -5.08 -3.68
N THR A 21 -4.98 -5.83 -3.79
CA THR A 21 -3.77 -5.62 -2.98
C THR A 21 -3.08 -4.29 -3.30
N ILE A 22 -3.02 -3.90 -4.58
CA ILE A 22 -2.54 -2.59 -5.01
C ILE A 22 -3.36 -1.49 -4.36
N PHE A 23 -4.69 -1.58 -4.43
CA PHE A 23 -5.58 -0.58 -3.83
C PHE A 23 -5.33 -0.44 -2.33
N VAL A 24 -5.31 -1.55 -1.58
CA VAL A 24 -5.06 -1.51 -0.13
C VAL A 24 -3.67 -0.96 0.20
N MET A 25 -2.64 -1.34 -0.56
CA MET A 25 -1.27 -0.85 -0.32
C MET A 25 -1.13 0.65 -0.65
N LEU A 26 -1.77 1.15 -1.70
CA LEU A 26 -1.82 2.60 -1.98
C LEU A 26 -2.42 3.37 -0.80
N GLN A 27 -3.52 2.87 -0.23
CA GLN A 27 -4.15 3.50 0.93
C GLN A 27 -3.30 3.38 2.19
N PHE A 28 -2.62 2.25 2.38
CA PHE A 28 -1.68 2.06 3.47
C PHE A 28 -0.56 3.12 3.42
N TRP A 29 0.10 3.30 2.28
CA TRP A 29 1.13 4.33 2.12
C TRP A 29 0.59 5.75 2.24
N ASN A 30 -0.61 5.99 1.71
CA ASN A 30 -1.25 7.30 1.84
C ASN A 30 -1.58 7.65 3.31
N MET A 31 -1.90 6.66 4.14
CA MET A 31 -2.14 6.86 5.57
C MET A 31 -0.91 7.46 6.30
N PHE A 32 0.31 7.10 5.90
CA PHE A 32 1.54 7.72 6.43
C PHE A 32 1.64 9.20 6.05
N ASN A 33 1.31 9.55 4.80
CA ASN A 33 1.25 10.94 4.37
C ASN A 33 0.16 11.72 5.12
N ALA A 34 -1.02 11.10 5.32
CA ALA A 34 -2.13 11.69 6.06
C ALA A 34 -1.77 11.96 7.53
N LYS A 35 -1.05 11.05 8.20
CA LYS A 35 -0.52 11.27 9.56
C LYS A 35 0.35 12.53 9.65
N SER A 36 1.10 12.83 8.58
CA SER A 36 1.98 13.98 8.52
C SER A 36 1.29 15.27 8.04
N PHE A 37 0.06 15.16 7.57
CA PHE A 37 -0.69 16.27 6.98
C PHE A 37 -0.81 17.40 8.00
N ASN A 38 -0.44 18.61 7.58
CA ASN A 38 -0.46 19.82 8.40
C ASN A 38 0.50 19.88 9.62
N SER A 39 1.30 18.82 9.86
CA SER A 39 2.27 18.81 10.99
C SER A 39 3.63 19.46 10.66
N GLY A 40 3.93 19.68 9.37
CA GLY A 40 5.25 20.14 8.90
C GLY A 40 6.40 19.14 9.12
N GLY A 41 6.13 17.99 9.75
CA GLY A 41 7.10 16.94 10.05
C GLY A 41 7.22 15.87 8.96
N SER A 42 8.07 14.89 9.20
CA SER A 42 8.15 13.65 8.41
C SER A 42 6.99 12.72 8.75
N ALA A 43 6.53 11.91 7.79
CA ALA A 43 5.54 10.86 8.05
C ALA A 43 6.00 9.89 9.16
N PHE A 44 7.30 9.64 9.25
CA PHE A 44 7.91 8.73 10.21
C PHE A 44 8.10 9.32 11.61
N ARG A 45 7.88 10.64 11.78
CA ARG A 45 8.10 11.30 13.06
C ARG A 45 7.14 10.78 14.12
N GLY A 46 7.68 10.19 15.18
CA GLY A 46 6.90 9.76 16.34
C GLY A 46 5.90 8.64 16.05
N ILE A 47 6.17 7.75 15.09
CA ILE A 47 5.30 6.58 14.81
C ILE A 47 5.01 5.78 16.09
N ILE A 48 6.05 5.48 16.87
CA ILE A 48 5.90 4.68 18.11
C ILE A 48 5.03 5.40 19.16
N LYS A 49 4.98 6.73 19.12
CA LYS A 49 4.18 7.55 20.03
C LYS A 49 2.73 7.74 19.57
N SER A 50 2.34 7.14 18.44
CA SER A 50 1.01 7.26 17.87
C SER A 50 0.30 5.89 17.88
N PRO A 51 -0.22 5.46 19.04
CA PRO A 51 -0.76 4.11 19.21
C PRO A 51 -1.92 3.80 18.27
N GLY A 52 -2.79 4.77 17.98
CA GLY A 52 -3.88 4.60 17.01
C GLY A 52 -3.36 4.33 15.60
N PHE A 53 -2.32 5.05 15.16
CA PHE A 53 -1.70 4.81 13.86
C PHE A 53 -1.06 3.42 13.78
N LEU A 54 -0.36 3.01 14.83
CA LEU A 54 0.23 1.67 14.91
C LEU A 54 -0.81 0.57 14.86
N LEU A 55 -1.90 0.71 15.64
CA LEU A 55 -2.99 -0.26 15.67
C LEU A 55 -3.64 -0.40 14.29
N VAL A 56 -4.02 0.72 13.65
CA VAL A 56 -4.63 0.68 12.32
C VAL A 56 -3.66 0.12 11.27
N SER A 57 -2.38 0.51 11.31
CA SER A 57 -1.36 -0.03 10.41
C SER A 57 -1.22 -1.55 10.54
N LEU A 58 -1.18 -2.05 11.78
CA LEU A 58 -1.10 -3.48 12.06
C LEU A 58 -2.34 -4.22 11.57
N LEU A 59 -3.54 -3.69 11.85
CA LEU A 59 -4.80 -4.27 11.39
C LEU A 59 -4.87 -4.35 9.86
N ILE A 60 -4.39 -3.31 9.15
CA ILE A 60 -4.34 -3.33 7.68
C ILE A 60 -3.40 -4.41 7.18
N VAL A 61 -2.17 -4.49 7.69
CA VAL A 61 -1.19 -5.49 7.21
C VAL A 61 -1.64 -6.91 7.52
N LEU A 62 -2.09 -7.18 8.75
CA LEU A 62 -2.60 -8.49 9.13
C LEU A 62 -3.87 -8.86 8.36
N GLY A 63 -4.83 -7.94 8.29
CA GLY A 63 -6.07 -8.12 7.55
C GLY A 63 -5.79 -8.40 6.07
N GLN A 64 -4.84 -7.69 5.46
CA GLN A 64 -4.48 -7.90 4.06
C GLN A 64 -3.91 -9.29 3.81
N VAL A 65 -3.01 -9.78 4.66
CA VAL A 65 -2.47 -11.14 4.55
C VAL A 65 -3.59 -12.17 4.72
N LEU A 66 -4.46 -12.00 5.73
CA LEU A 66 -5.58 -12.91 5.98
C LEU A 66 -6.58 -12.95 4.83
N ILE A 67 -6.97 -11.79 4.30
CA ILE A 67 -7.94 -11.68 3.19
C ILE A 67 -7.36 -12.27 1.90
N VAL A 68 -6.10 -12.00 1.56
CA VAL A 68 -5.50 -12.54 0.33
C VAL A 68 -5.26 -14.05 0.43
N ARG A 69 -4.96 -14.57 1.62
CA ARG A 69 -4.71 -16.00 1.82
C ARG A 69 -5.98 -16.83 2.00
N PHE A 70 -6.99 -16.29 2.68
CA PHE A 70 -8.17 -17.04 3.14
C PHE A 70 -9.51 -16.44 2.72
N GLY A 71 -9.53 -15.24 2.12
CA GLY A 71 -10.76 -14.53 1.76
C GLY A 71 -11.57 -15.18 0.63
N GLY A 72 -10.92 -15.97 -0.23
CA GLY A 72 -11.58 -16.84 -1.21
C GLY A 72 -12.64 -16.12 -2.04
N ASP A 73 -13.85 -16.68 -2.08
CA ASP A 73 -14.96 -16.14 -2.87
C ASP A 73 -15.58 -14.85 -2.31
N VAL A 74 -15.54 -14.64 -1.00
CA VAL A 74 -16.13 -13.45 -0.35
C VAL A 74 -15.45 -12.17 -0.85
N PHE A 75 -14.12 -12.21 -0.98
CA PHE A 75 -13.31 -11.08 -1.44
C PHE A 75 -12.80 -11.26 -2.87
N ARG A 76 -13.16 -12.38 -3.51
CA ARG A 76 -12.67 -12.79 -4.84
C ARG A 76 -11.14 -12.82 -4.92
N THR A 77 -10.49 -13.20 -3.83
CA THR A 77 -9.03 -13.25 -3.69
C THR A 77 -8.48 -14.67 -3.82
N VAL A 78 -7.23 -14.76 -4.29
CA VAL A 78 -6.39 -15.96 -4.28
C VAL A 78 -5.01 -15.63 -3.73
N PRO A 79 -4.29 -16.61 -3.16
CA PRO A 79 -2.94 -16.37 -2.65
C PRO A 79 -1.99 -15.85 -3.74
N LEU A 80 -1.42 -14.67 -3.51
CA LEU A 80 -0.39 -14.09 -4.39
C LEU A 80 1.00 -14.68 -4.10
N LYS A 81 1.85 -14.72 -5.12
CA LYS A 81 3.26 -15.08 -4.97
C LYS A 81 3.99 -14.02 -4.16
N LEU A 82 4.99 -14.43 -3.38
CA LEU A 82 5.82 -13.50 -2.59
C LEU A 82 6.50 -12.44 -3.46
N TRP A 83 6.86 -12.79 -4.70
CA TRP A 83 7.43 -11.85 -5.65
C TRP A 83 6.47 -10.73 -6.03
N ASP A 84 5.19 -11.05 -6.28
CA ASP A 84 4.18 -10.05 -6.63
C ASP A 84 3.83 -9.17 -5.42
N TRP A 85 3.85 -9.73 -4.21
CA TRP A 85 3.80 -8.93 -2.99
C TRP A 85 4.93 -7.90 -2.93
N ALA A 86 6.18 -8.32 -3.17
CA ALA A 86 7.33 -7.43 -3.14
C ALA A 86 7.21 -6.33 -4.22
N LEU A 87 6.79 -6.68 -5.44
CA LEU A 87 6.56 -5.72 -6.52
C LEU A 87 5.46 -4.72 -6.19
N ILE A 88 4.32 -5.18 -5.66
CA ILE A 88 3.21 -4.30 -5.28
C ILE A 88 3.63 -3.36 -4.15
N VAL A 89 4.26 -3.87 -3.11
CA VAL A 89 4.74 -3.08 -1.96
C VAL A 89 5.75 -2.03 -2.44
N ALA A 90 6.75 -2.43 -3.23
CA ALA A 90 7.77 -1.51 -3.74
C ALA A 90 7.17 -0.48 -4.70
N GLY A 91 6.36 -0.91 -5.68
CA GLY A 91 5.77 -0.04 -6.69
C GLY A 91 4.80 0.98 -6.10
N THR A 92 3.96 0.57 -5.14
CA THR A 92 3.01 1.48 -4.48
C THR A 92 3.66 2.39 -3.44
N SER A 93 4.84 2.02 -2.89
CA SER A 93 5.54 2.83 -1.88
C SER A 93 5.95 4.21 -2.39
N VAL A 94 5.98 4.42 -3.70
CA VAL A 94 6.22 5.74 -4.32
C VAL A 94 5.28 6.82 -3.76
N VAL A 95 4.04 6.47 -3.40
CA VAL A 95 3.08 7.39 -2.78
C VAL A 95 3.64 8.01 -1.49
N LEU A 96 4.29 7.20 -0.65
CA LEU A 96 4.95 7.67 0.57
C LEU A 96 6.12 8.61 0.25
N TRP A 97 7.01 8.17 -0.66
CA TRP A 97 8.24 8.89 -0.97
C TRP A 97 8.01 10.23 -1.65
N VAL A 98 7.03 10.31 -2.57
CA VAL A 98 6.63 11.59 -3.19
C VAL A 98 6.12 12.55 -2.11
N GLY A 99 5.28 12.07 -1.19
CA GLY A 99 4.81 12.89 -0.06
C GLY A 99 5.97 13.36 0.83
N GLU A 100 6.94 12.51 1.12
CA GLU A 100 8.08 12.88 1.95
C GLU A 100 9.00 13.89 1.25
N LEU A 101 9.30 13.67 -0.03
CA LEU A 101 10.13 14.57 -0.83
C LEU A 101 9.50 15.97 -0.95
N THR A 102 8.19 16.06 -1.20
CA THR A 102 7.50 17.36 -1.24
C THR A 102 7.58 18.11 0.08
N ARG A 103 7.52 17.41 1.22
CA ARG A 103 7.71 18.00 2.55
C ARG A 103 9.14 18.47 2.78
N LEU A 104 10.14 17.68 2.36
CA LEU A 104 11.55 18.05 2.44
C LEU A 104 11.84 19.30 1.62
N ILE A 105 11.35 19.37 0.38
CA ILE A 105 11.50 20.55 -0.49
C ILE A 105 10.86 21.79 0.16
N LYS A 106 9.61 21.68 0.65
CA LYS A 106 8.94 22.80 1.34
C LYS A 106 9.75 23.30 2.53
N LYS A 107 10.34 22.39 3.32
CA LYS A 107 11.16 22.76 4.47
C LYS A 107 12.47 23.45 4.08
N ILE A 108 13.03 23.16 2.90
CA ILE A 108 14.25 23.80 2.40
C ILE A 108 13.93 25.17 1.78
N VAL A 109 12.82 25.28 1.04
CA VAL A 109 12.44 26.49 0.26
C VAL A 109 11.74 27.55 1.11
N VAL A 110 10.91 27.16 2.08
CA VAL A 110 10.17 28.08 2.97
C VAL A 110 10.99 28.41 4.24
N LYS A 111 12.27 28.06 4.25
CA LYS A 111 13.22 28.49 5.27
C LYS A 111 13.75 29.88 4.92
#